data_AF-A0A8E0I8F7-F1
#
_entry.id   AF-A0A8E0I8F7-F1
#
_cell.length_a   1.000
_cell.length_b   1.000
_cell.length_c   1.000
_cell.angle_alpha   90.00
_cell.angle_beta   90.00
_cell.angle_gamma   90.00
#
_symmetry.space_group_name_H-M   'P 1'
#
loop_
_entity.id
_entity.type
_entity.pdbx_description
1 polymer ?
#
loop_
_entity_poly.entity_id
_entity_poly.type
_entity_poly.pdbx_seq_one_letter_code
_entity_poly.pdbx_strand_id
1 'polypeptide(L)' 'MSKIMASFLVFIDTIGVAIALLGGNMMLCLLMGIMTIILYVKVNPILFGDYDRRREERIEQRRKALTARRENDK' A
#
# COMPACT_ATOMS: atom_id res chain seq x y z
N MET A 1 4.95 0.33 14.84
CA MET A 1 5.25 -1.04 14.34
C MET A 1 6.58 -0.96 13.62
N SER A 2 7.55 -1.83 13.92
CA SER A 2 8.87 -1.80 13.25
C SER A 2 8.75 -2.30 11.80
N LYS A 3 9.55 -1.75 10.87
CA LYS A 3 9.57 -2.19 9.46
C LYS A 3 9.77 -3.71 9.33
N ILE A 4 10.59 -4.29 10.22
CA ILE A 4 10.83 -5.74 10.29
C ILE A 4 9.55 -6.51 10.60
N MET A 5 8.78 -6.04 11.57
CA MET A 5 7.53 -6.67 12.01
C MET A 5 6.43 -6.55 10.95
N ALA A 6 6.40 -5.44 10.23
CA ALA A 6 5.53 -5.22 9.08
C ALA A 6 5.85 -6.18 7.92
N SER A 7 7.14 -6.34 7.57
CA SER A 7 7.56 -7.33 6.56
C SER A 7 7.25 -8.76 6.97
N PHE A 8 7.42 -9.08 8.26
CA PHE A 8 7.12 -10.42 8.78
C PHE A 8 5.61 -10.75 8.70
N LEU A 9 4.75 -9.76 8.98
CA LEU A 9 3.29 -9.90 8.84
C LEU A 9 2.87 -10.16 7.39
N VAL A 10 3.47 -9.46 6.41
CA VAL A 10 3.21 -9.71 4.99
C VAL A 10 3.67 -11.11 4.57
N PHE A 11 4.81 -11.57 5.10
CA PHE A 11 5.32 -12.91 4.81
C PHE A 11 4.38 -14.02 5.30
N ILE A 12 3.89 -13.89 6.54
CA ILE A 12 2.89 -14.83 7.09
C ILE A 12 1.62 -14.82 6.25
N ASP A 13 1.15 -13.64 5.83
CA ASP A 13 -0.04 -13.50 5.00
C ASP A 13 0.10 -14.22 3.65
N THR A 14 1.24 -14.06 2.97
CA THR A 14 1.50 -14.77 1.70
C THR A 14 1.53 -16.29 1.87
N ILE A 15 2.05 -16.79 2.98
CA ILE A 15 2.00 -18.23 3.29
C ILE A 15 0.55 -18.67 3.53
N GLY A 16 -0.21 -17.90 4.30
CA GLY A 16 -1.62 -18.20 4.56
C GLY A 16 -2.47 -18.23 3.28
N VAL A 17 -2.24 -17.29 2.35
CA VAL A 17 -2.90 -17.27 1.04
C VAL A 17 -2.52 -18.50 0.22
N ALA A 18 -1.24 -18.87 0.19
CA ALA A 18 -0.78 -20.06 -0.53
C ALA A 18 -1.44 -21.34 0.02
N ILE A 19 -1.53 -21.48 1.35
CA ILE A 19 -2.19 -22.63 1.99
C ILE A 19 -3.69 -22.64 1.67
N ALA A 20 -4.36 -21.49 1.72
CA ALA A 20 -5.78 -21.39 1.41
C ALA A 20 -6.08 -21.80 -0.05
N LEU A 21 -5.24 -21.38 -0.99
CA LEU A 21 -5.33 -21.76 -2.40
C LEU A 21 -5.09 -23.26 -2.61
N LEU A 22 -4.06 -23.82 -1.96
CA LEU A 22 -3.76 -25.26 -2.04
C LEU A 22 -4.86 -26.13 -1.40
N GLY A 23 -5.54 -25.62 -0.37
CA GLY A 23 -6.66 -26.29 0.28
C GLY A 23 -7.95 -26.33 -0.56
N GLY A 24 -8.01 -25.61 -1.69
CA GLY A 24 -9.16 -25.64 -2.62
C GLY A 24 -10.47 -25.10 -2.05
N ASN A 25 -10.44 -24.45 -0.88
CA ASN A 25 -11.64 -23.95 -0.20
C ASN A 25 -11.88 -22.48 -0.53
N MET A 26 -12.95 -22.23 -1.28
CA MET A 26 -13.35 -20.89 -1.72
C MET A 26 -13.59 -19.91 -0.56
N MET A 27 -14.20 -20.35 0.54
CA MET A 27 -14.46 -19.48 1.70
C MET A 27 -13.18 -19.11 2.44
N LEU A 28 -12.23 -20.04 2.56
CA LEU A 28 -10.91 -19.74 3.13
C LEU A 28 -10.13 -18.78 2.25
N CYS A 29 -10.20 -18.92 0.92
CA CYS A 29 -9.57 -17.99 -0.01
C CYS A 29 -10.17 -16.57 0.11
N LEU A 30 -11.49 -16.47 0.21
CA LEU A 30 -12.18 -15.19 0.41
C LEU A 30 -11.78 -14.51 1.73
N LEU A 31 -11.76 -15.27 2.82
CA LEU A 31 -11.36 -14.76 4.14
C LEU A 31 -9.90 -14.31 4.15
N MET A 32 -9.00 -15.10 3.57
CA MET A 32 -7.59 -14.71 3.44
C MET A 32 -7.44 -13.47 2.58
N GLY A 33 -8.16 -13.36 1.47
CA GLY A 33 -8.13 -12.16 0.63
C GLY A 33 -8.57 -10.89 1.37
N ILE A 34 -9.62 -10.96 2.19
CA ILE A 34 -10.05 -9.83 3.02
C ILE A 34 -8.99 -9.49 4.07
N MET A 35 -8.40 -10.49 4.72
CA MET A 35 -7.29 -10.34 5.67
C MET A 35 -6.09 -9.64 5.02
N THR A 36 -5.68 -10.07 3.83
CA THR A 36 -4.60 -9.49 3.04
C THR A 36 -4.85 -8.01 2.74
N ILE A 37 -6.07 -7.64 2.36
CA ILE A 37 -6.43 -6.24 2.08
C ILE A 37 -6.31 -5.39 3.36
N ILE A 38 -6.83 -5.87 4.49
CA ILE A 38 -6.75 -5.16 5.77
C ILE A 38 -5.29 -4.99 6.21
N LEU A 39 -4.50 -6.05 6.08
CA LEU A 39 -3.06 -6.02 6.35
C LEU A 39 -2.36 -5.02 5.45
N TYR A 40 -2.64 -5.04 4.15
CA TYR A 40 -2.08 -4.11 3.19
C TYR A 40 -2.40 -2.67 3.56
N VAL A 41 -3.65 -2.31 3.84
CA VAL A 41 -4.03 -0.94 4.22
C VAL A 41 -3.29 -0.47 5.47
N LYS A 42 -3.04 -1.36 6.44
CA LYS A 42 -2.37 -1.01 7.71
C LYS A 42 -0.85 -1.00 7.63
N VAL A 43 -0.28 -1.90 6.83
CA VAL A 43 1.16 -2.13 6.72
C VAL A 43 1.80 -1.28 5.61
N ASN A 44 1.06 -1.00 4.53
CA ASN A 44 1.50 -0.15 3.42
C ASN A 44 1.99 1.25 3.88
N PRO A 45 1.28 2.02 4.73
CA PRO A 45 1.78 3.31 5.21
C PRO A 45 3.04 3.19 6.09
N ILE A 46 3.26 2.05 6.74
CA ILE A 46 4.42 1.82 7.62
C ILE A 46 5.67 1.46 6.80
N LEU A 47 5.50 0.70 5.72
CA LEU A 47 6.57 0.31 4.81
C LEU A 47 6.87 1.38 3.76
N PHE A 48 5.84 2.02 3.22
CA PHE A 48 5.91 2.92 2.07
C PHE A 48 5.52 4.37 2.37
N GLY A 49 5.25 4.74 3.63
CA GLY A 49 4.90 6.13 3.98
C GLY A 49 5.93 7.16 3.53
N ASP A 50 7.23 6.82 3.56
CA ASP A 50 8.29 7.67 3.02
C ASP A 50 8.19 7.85 1.49
N TYR A 51 7.72 6.83 0.78
CA TYR A 51 7.54 6.84 -0.67
C TYR A 51 6.30 7.62 -1.07
N ASP A 52 5.20 7.44 -0.34
CA ASP A 52 3.96 8.20 -0.53
C ASP A 52 4.16 9.69 -0.25
N ARG A 53 4.90 10.05 0.81
CA ARG A 53 5.23 11.45 1.09
C ARG A 53 6.01 12.11 -0.05
N ARG A 54 7.02 11.42 -0.59
CA ARG A 54 7.77 11.89 -1.78
C ARG A 54 6.91 11.95 -3.04
N ARG A 55 5.86 11.14 -3.14
CA ARG A 55 4.92 11.17 -4.26
C ARG A 55 4.01 12.40 -4.16
N GLU A 56 3.49 12.69 -2.99
CA GLU A 56 2.68 13.89 -2.72
C GLU A 56 3.47 15.17 -2.96
N GLU A 57 4.70 15.26 -2.46
CA GLU A 57 5.60 16.40 -2.67
C GLU A 57 5.81 16.68 -4.18
N ARG A 58 5.97 15.64 -5.01
CA ARG A 58 6.08 15.78 -6.48
C ARG A 58 4.80 16.25 -7.14
N ILE A 59 3.64 15.81 -6.67
CA ILE A 59 2.33 16.25 -7.19
C ILE A 59 2.11 17.72 -6.83
N GLU A 60 2.44 18.12 -5.60
CA GLU A 60 2.29 19.48 -5.13
C GLU A 60 3.22 20.45 -5.90
N GLN A 61 4.47 20.05 -6.16
CA GLN A 61 5.40 20.81 -7.00
C GLN A 61 4.86 20.99 -8.42
N ARG A 62 4.28 19.94 -9.01
CA ARG A 62 3.64 20.05 -10.34
C ARG A 62 2.44 20.99 -10.32
N ARG A 63 1.61 20.95 -9.28
CA ARG A 63 0.50 21.90 -9.12
C ARG A 63 0.99 23.34 -9.02
N LYS A 64 2.01 23.61 -8.20
CA LYS A 64 2.61 24.94 -8.06
C LYS A 64 3.17 25.46 -9.40
N ALA A 65 3.88 24.62 -10.14
CA ALA A 65 4.41 24.98 -11.46
C ALA A 65 3.31 25.29 -12.48
N LEU A 66 2.20 24.55 -12.46
CA LEU A 66 1.04 24.80 -13.34
C LEU A 66 0.30 26.09 -12.97
N THR A 67 0.16 26.39 -11.68
CA THR A 67 -0.44 27.66 -11.22
C THR A 67 0.42 28.86 -11.62
N ALA A 68 1.74 28.78 -11.41
CA ALA A 68 2.66 29.85 -11.79
C ALA A 68 2.66 30.12 -13.31
N ARG A 69 2.49 29.09 -14.14
CA ARG A 69 2.32 29.28 -15.59
C ARG A 69 1.03 30.04 -15.93
N ARG A 70 -0.08 29.73 -15.25
CA ARG A 70 -1.36 30.44 -15.45
C ARG A 70 -1.33 31.91 -15.03
N GLU A 71 -0.51 32.27 -14.05
CA GLU A 71 -0.35 33.67 -13.62
C GLU A 71 0.56 34.47 -14.56
N ASN A 72 1.56 33.84 -15.18
CA ASN A 72 2.45 34.52 -16.15
C ASN A 72 1.85 34.64 -17.57
N ASP A 73 0.83 33.84 -17.91
CA ASP A 73 0.10 33.90 -19.19
C ASP A 73 -1.07 34.92 -19.18
N LYS A 74 -1.31 35.62 -18.06
CA LYS A 74 -2.27 36.72 -17.93
C LYS A 74 -1.57 38.06 -18.00
#